data_AF-A0A7Y3HRV0-F1
#
_entry.id   AF-A0A7Y3HRV0-F1
#
_cell.length_a   1.000
_cell.length_b   1.000
_cell.length_c   1.000
_cell.angle_alpha   90.00
_cell.angle_beta   90.00
_cell.angle_gamma   90.00
#
_symmetry.space_group_name_H-M   'P 1'
#
loop_
_entity.id
_entity.type
_entity.pdbx_description
1 polymer ?
#
loop_
_entity_poly.entity_id
_entity_poly.type
_entity_poly.pdbx_seq_one_letter_code
_entity_poly.pdbx_strand_id
1 'polypeptide(L)'
;GLYLLSWDHPKGDSLKERIDRLGLYPITVSTVLTQYEKDFLLSRDIVLCRQLVEDTFFMDHLGIGEERQQKIFKEIKALCADNQ
;
A
#
# COMPACT_ATOMS: atom_id res chain seq x y z
N GLY A 1 11.45 8.47 -28.92
CA GLY A 1 11.43 7.00 -28.81
C GLY A 1 10.35 6.60 -27.84
N LEU A 2 9.60 5.54 -28.13
CA LEU A 2 8.57 5.01 -27.21
C LEU A 2 9.26 4.20 -26.11
N TYR A 3 9.04 4.52 -24.84
CA TYR A 3 9.52 3.74 -23.71
C TYR A 3 8.38 2.83 -23.24
N LEU A 4 8.52 1.52 -23.47
CA LEU A 4 7.53 0.54 -23.05
C LEU A 4 7.83 0.13 -21.60
N LEU A 5 6.98 0.59 -20.69
CA LEU A 5 6.98 0.17 -19.30
C LEU A 5 5.78 -0.75 -19.08
N SER A 6 6.01 -1.92 -18.51
CA SER A 6 4.95 -2.91 -18.23
C SER A 6 5.16 -3.52 -16.85
N TRP A 7 4.21 -4.36 -16.42
CA TRP A 7 4.23 -4.99 -15.11
C TRP A 7 5.52 -5.79 -14.85
N ASP A 8 5.97 -6.50 -15.89
CA ASP A 8 7.08 -7.45 -15.88
C ASP A 8 8.21 -7.09 -16.87
N HIS A 9 8.13 -5.90 -17.49
CA HIS A 9 9.13 -5.41 -18.44
C HIS A 9 9.47 -3.93 -18.20
N PRO A 10 10.73 -3.51 -18.42
CA PRO A 10 11.92 -4.31 -18.74
C PRO A 10 12.42 -5.12 -17.55
N LYS A 11 13.10 -6.24 -17.82
CA LYS A 11 13.67 -7.09 -16.77
C LYS A 11 14.72 -6.30 -15.96
N GLY A 12 14.59 -6.29 -14.63
CA GLY A 12 15.44 -5.53 -13.72
C GLY A 12 14.96 -4.10 -13.44
N ASP A 13 13.98 -3.59 -14.18
CA ASP A 13 13.41 -2.25 -13.98
C ASP A 13 11.91 -2.15 -14.32
N SER A 14 11.21 -3.27 -14.19
CA SER A 14 9.77 -3.39 -14.39
C SER A 14 8.99 -2.66 -13.29
N LEU A 15 7.70 -2.40 -13.53
CA LEU A 15 6.85 -1.78 -12.49
C LEU A 15 6.83 -2.57 -11.19
N LYS A 16 6.74 -3.91 -11.29
CA LYS A 16 6.78 -4.78 -10.13
C LYS A 16 8.08 -4.61 -9.35
N GLU A 17 9.23 -4.71 -10.01
CA GLU A 17 10.54 -4.58 -9.35
C GLU A 17 10.74 -3.18 -8.74
N ARG A 18 10.17 -2.13 -9.35
CA ARG A 18 10.17 -0.77 -8.79
C ARG A 18 9.29 -0.67 -7.54
N ILE A 19 8.09 -1.26 -7.57
CA ILE A 19 7.17 -1.32 -6.43
C ILE A 19 7.82 -2.05 -5.28
N ASP A 20 8.38 -3.23 -5.54
CA ASP A 20 9.02 -4.08 -4.54
C ASP A 20 10.20 -3.30 -3.92
N ARG A 21 11.17 -2.86 -4.74
CA ARG A 21 12.39 -2.14 -4.31
C ARG A 21 12.11 -0.87 -3.51
N LEU A 22 11.06 -0.14 -3.84
CA LEU A 22 10.72 1.13 -3.19
C LEU A 22 9.72 0.95 -2.03
N GLY A 23 9.19 -0.26 -1.84
CA GLY A 23 8.11 -0.55 -0.90
C GLY A 23 6.82 0.21 -1.21
N LEU A 24 6.53 0.46 -2.50
CA LEU A 24 5.38 1.25 -2.96
C LEU A 24 4.14 0.37 -3.16
N TYR A 25 3.81 -0.45 -2.16
CA TYR A 25 2.68 -1.36 -2.24
C TYR A 25 1.35 -0.59 -2.21
N PRO A 26 0.44 -0.83 -3.18
CA PRO A 26 -0.87 -0.21 -3.19
C PRO A 26 -1.76 -0.69 -2.03
N ILE A 27 -2.63 0.16 -1.50
CA ILE A 27 -3.59 -0.23 -0.43
C ILE A 27 -4.55 -1.34 -0.84
N THR A 28 -4.74 -1.56 -2.15
CA THR A 28 -5.63 -2.60 -2.68
C THR A 28 -5.14 -4.01 -2.36
N VAL A 29 -3.83 -4.19 -2.17
CA VAL A 29 -3.21 -5.49 -1.83
C VAL A 29 -3.40 -5.88 -0.36
N SER A 30 -3.83 -4.96 0.51
CA SER A 30 -4.10 -5.26 1.92
C SER A 30 -5.22 -6.29 2.05
N THR A 31 -5.01 -7.29 2.88
CA THR A 31 -5.99 -8.32 3.25
C THR A 31 -6.74 -7.98 4.54
N VAL A 32 -6.23 -7.03 5.34
CA VAL A 32 -6.83 -6.61 6.61
C VAL A 32 -7.83 -5.45 6.44
N LEU A 33 -7.65 -4.62 5.41
CA LEU A 33 -8.61 -3.58 5.04
C LEU A 33 -9.82 -4.19 4.32
N THR A 34 -11.01 -3.78 4.75
CA THR A 34 -12.27 -4.07 4.06
C THR A 34 -12.35 -3.30 2.74
N GLN A 35 -13.24 -3.74 1.84
CA GLN A 35 -13.45 -3.04 0.57
C GLN A 35 -13.88 -1.58 0.79
N TYR A 36 -14.79 -1.32 1.74
CA TYR A 36 -15.25 0.03 2.06
C TYR A 36 -14.11 0.96 2.50
N GLU A 37 -13.21 0.48 3.35
CA GLU A 37 -12.06 1.28 3.79
C GLU A 37 -11.08 1.54 2.66
N LYS A 38 -10.86 0.56 1.78
CA LYS A 38 -10.04 0.75 0.58
C LYS A 38 -10.64 1.83 -0.31
N ASP A 39 -11.94 1.75 -0.58
CA ASP A 39 -12.64 2.73 -1.42
C ASP A 39 -12.59 4.13 -0.80
N PHE A 40 -12.76 4.24 0.52
CA PHE A 40 -12.62 5.49 1.24
C PHE A 40 -11.21 6.07 1.11
N LEU A 41 -10.17 5.27 1.35
CA LEU A 41 -8.78 5.70 1.24
C LEU A 41 -8.44 6.15 -0.20
N LEU A 42 -8.85 5.38 -1.21
CA LEU A 42 -8.68 5.75 -2.62
C LEU A 42 -9.39 7.06 -2.96
N SER A 43 -10.59 7.30 -2.40
CA SER A 43 -11.33 8.56 -2.59
C SER A 43 -10.64 9.79 -1.96
N ARG A 44 -9.64 9.56 -1.10
CA ARG A 44 -8.82 10.59 -0.43
C ARG A 44 -7.40 10.65 -1.00
N ASP A 45 -7.17 10.08 -2.18
CA ASP A 45 -5.86 10.00 -2.84
C ASP A 45 -4.80 9.21 -2.03
N ILE A 46 -5.24 8.39 -1.06
CA ILE A 46 -4.38 7.47 -0.32
C ILE A 46 -4.30 6.16 -1.09
N VAL A 47 -3.23 6.02 -1.87
CA VAL A 47 -3.01 4.89 -2.78
C VAL A 47 -1.97 3.91 -2.27
N LEU A 48 -1.02 4.33 -1.44
CA LEU A 48 0.07 3.51 -0.93
C LEU A 48 -0.11 3.13 0.54
N CYS A 49 0.29 1.90 0.89
CA CYS A 49 0.31 1.43 2.27
C CYS A 49 1.18 2.32 3.19
N ARG A 50 2.31 2.85 2.68
CA ARG A 50 3.17 3.76 3.45
C ARG A 50 2.46 5.07 3.83
N GLN A 51 1.61 5.61 2.95
CA GLN A 51 0.86 6.84 3.24
C GLN A 51 -0.13 6.64 4.39
N LEU A 52 -0.78 5.47 4.44
CA LEU A 52 -1.71 5.14 5.51
C LEU A 52 -1.04 5.07 6.90
N VAL A 53 0.22 4.63 6.96
CA VAL A 53 0.94 4.52 8.24
C VAL A 53 1.61 5.82 8.69
N GLU A 54 1.87 6.72 7.75
CA GLU A 54 2.38 8.07 8.03
C GLU A 54 1.26 9.00 8.53
N ASP A 55 0.00 8.72 8.17
CA ASP A 55 -1.15 9.52 8.54
C ASP A 55 -2.25 8.69 9.23
N THR A 56 -2.14 8.59 10.56
CA THR A 56 -3.11 7.87 11.41
C THR A 56 -4.49 8.53 11.42
N PHE A 57 -4.62 9.78 10.97
CA PHE A 57 -5.89 10.50 10.90
C PHE A 57 -6.96 9.73 10.14
N PHE A 58 -6.59 9.07 9.04
CA PHE A 58 -7.54 8.29 8.24
C PHE A 58 -8.06 7.06 8.99
N MET A 59 -7.21 6.43 9.81
CA MET A 59 -7.61 5.26 10.60
C MET A 59 -8.62 5.65 11.68
N ASP A 60 -8.42 6.83 12.29
CA ASP A 60 -9.36 7.39 13.27
C ASP A 60 -10.67 7.81 12.61
N HIS A 61 -10.62 8.41 11.42
CA HIS A 61 -11.81 8.83 10.66
C HIS A 61 -12.66 7.64 10.17
N LEU A 62 -12.00 6.50 9.90
CA LEU A 62 -12.66 5.24 9.57
C LEU A 62 -13.24 4.53 10.80
N GLY A 63 -12.97 5.02 12.02
CA GLY A 63 -13.42 4.39 13.26
C GLY A 63 -12.77 3.02 13.51
N ILE A 64 -11.55 2.81 13.02
CA ILE A 64 -10.83 1.55 13.20
C ILE A 64 -10.30 1.50 14.63
N GLY A 65 -10.76 0.54 15.43
CA GLY A 65 -10.28 0.34 16.80
C GLY A 65 -8.79 -0.06 16.85
N GLU A 66 -8.11 0.30 17.95
CA GLU A 66 -6.66 0.14 18.13
C GLU A 66 -6.13 -1.26 17.82
N GLU A 67 -6.80 -2.32 18.28
CA GLU A 67 -6.37 -3.70 18.00
C GLU A 67 -6.28 -4.00 16.50
N ARG A 68 -7.22 -3.46 15.74
CA ARG A 68 -7.28 -3.66 14.30
C ARG A 68 -6.31 -2.74 13.58
N GLN A 69 -6.09 -1.52 14.08
CA GLN A 69 -5.02 -0.65 13.60
C GLN A 69 -3.66 -1.37 13.72
N GLN A 70 -3.38 -2.02 14.85
CA GLN A 70 -2.13 -2.79 15.02
C GLN A 70 -1.98 -3.91 13.98
N LYS A 71 -3.06 -4.61 13.64
CA LYS A 71 -3.04 -5.63 12.57
C LYS A 71 -2.70 -5.01 11.20
N ILE A 72 -3.30 -3.86 10.89
CA ILE A 72 -3.02 -3.13 9.64
C ILE A 72 -1.55 -2.67 9.61
N PHE A 73 -1.05 -2.08 10.69
CA PHE A 73 0.36 -1.68 10.79
C PHE A 73 1.31 -2.87 10.64
N LYS A 74 0.98 -4.02 11.22
CA LYS A 74 1.78 -5.23 11.10
C LYS A 74 1.81 -5.74 9.65
N GLU A 75 0.65 -5.78 8.99
CA GLU A 75 0.57 -6.18 7.57
C GLU A 75 1.36 -5.23 6.68
N ILE A 76 1.16 -3.91 6.82
CA ILE A 76 1.85 -2.91 6.00
C ILE A 76 3.35 -2.97 6.22
N LYS A 77 3.80 -3.13 7.48
CA LYS A 77 5.22 -3.35 7.78
C LYS A 77 5.73 -4.62 7.11
N ALA A 78 4.99 -5.73 7.13
CA ALA A 78 5.41 -6.95 6.45
C ALA A 78 5.52 -6.74 4.93
N LEU A 79 4.54 -6.09 4.30
CA LEU A 79 4.56 -5.78 2.87
C LEU A 79 5.75 -4.87 2.51
N CYS A 80 6.00 -3.81 3.29
CA CYS A 80 7.05 -2.85 2.99
C CYS A 80 8.46 -3.31 3.40
N ALA A 81 8.57 -4.23 4.38
CA ALA A 81 9.82 -4.76 4.90
C ALA A 81 10.35 -5.98 4.15
N ASP A 82 9.60 -6.51 3.17
CA ASP A 82 10.03 -7.61 2.27
C ASP A 82 11.13 -7.16 1.27
N ASN A 83 12.02 -6.27 1.72
CA ASN A 83 13.14 -5.69 1.00
C ASN A 83 14.47 -6.13 1.61
N GLN A 84 14.65 -7.45 1.81
CA GLN A 84 15.94 -8.03 2.19
C GLN A 84 16.37 -9.12 1.21
#